data_AF-F3FXA8-F1
#
_entry.id   AF-F3FXA8-F1
#
_cell.length_a   1.000
_cell.length_b   1.000
_cell.length_c   1.000
_cell.angle_alpha   90.00
_cell.angle_beta   90.00
_cell.angle_gamma   90.00
#
_symmetry.space_group_name_H-M   'P 1'
#
loop_
_entity.id
_entity.type
_entity.pdbx_description
1 polymer ?
#
loop_
_entity_poly.entity_id
_entity_poly.type
_entity_poly.pdbx_seq_one_letter_code
_entity_poly.pdbx_strand_id
1 'polypeptide(L)' 'FSSVIADPRIAAVTLTGSVRAGQAIGAQAGAALKKCVLELGGSDPFIVLNDADLDQAVKAAVIGRFQNTG' A
#
# COMPACT_ATOMS: atom_id res chain seq x y z
N PHE A 1 -2.30 -21.93 -7.30
CA PHE A 1 -3.44 -21.36 -6.55
C PHE A 1 -3.28 -21.67 -5.07
N SER A 2 -3.53 -20.70 -4.21
CA SER A 2 -3.45 -20.82 -2.74
C SER A 2 -4.62 -21.62 -2.20
N SER A 3 -4.33 -22.65 -1.41
CA SER A 3 -5.35 -23.45 -0.71
C SER A 3 -6.10 -22.63 0.35
N VAL A 4 -5.45 -21.63 0.94
CA VAL A 4 -6.07 -20.74 1.94
C VAL A 4 -7.10 -19.81 1.29
N ILE A 5 -6.77 -19.22 0.12
CA ILE A 5 -7.69 -18.31 -0.58
C ILE A 5 -8.89 -19.07 -1.15
N ALA A 6 -8.67 -20.31 -1.60
CA ALA A 6 -9.73 -21.16 -2.13
C ALA A 6 -10.65 -21.76 -1.04
N ASP A 7 -10.24 -21.71 0.23
CA ASP A 7 -11.02 -22.30 1.32
C ASP A 7 -12.42 -21.63 1.39
N PRO A 8 -13.51 -22.41 1.38
CA PRO A 8 -14.88 -21.87 1.41
C PRO A 8 -15.18 -21.07 2.68
N ARG A 9 -14.47 -21.32 3.79
CA ARG A 9 -14.66 -20.61 5.07
C ARG A 9 -14.07 -19.20 5.05
N ILE A 10 -13.13 -18.92 4.15
CA ILE A 10 -12.51 -17.59 4.05
C ILE A 10 -13.41 -16.67 3.22
N ALA A 11 -13.90 -15.60 3.83
CA ALA A 11 -14.80 -14.66 3.15
C ALA A 11 -14.04 -13.58 2.36
N ALA A 12 -12.82 -13.23 2.78
CA ALA A 12 -12.07 -12.10 2.23
C ALA A 12 -10.56 -12.27 2.40
N VAL A 13 -9.81 -11.54 1.58
CA VAL A 13 -8.34 -11.42 1.67
C VAL A 13 -7.97 -9.94 1.78
N THR A 14 -7.10 -9.62 2.74
CA THR A 14 -6.47 -8.30 2.85
C THR A 14 -4.96 -8.44 2.83
N LEU A 15 -4.28 -7.55 2.12
CA LEU A 15 -2.82 -7.52 2.03
C LEU A 15 -2.32 -6.08 2.10
N THR A 16 -1.31 -5.85 2.92
CA THR A 16 -0.44 -4.69 2.84
C THR A 16 0.95 -5.14 2.37
N GLY A 17 1.48 -4.55 1.30
CA GLY A 17 2.81 -4.92 0.81
C GLY A 17 3.13 -4.46 -0.60
N SER A 18 4.04 -5.18 -1.26
CA SER A 18 4.49 -4.80 -2.60
C SER A 18 3.39 -4.96 -3.66
N VAL A 19 3.45 -4.13 -4.72
CA VAL A 19 2.57 -4.25 -5.90
C VAL A 19 2.62 -5.66 -6.51
N ARG A 20 3.82 -6.25 -6.60
CA ARG A 20 4.02 -7.63 -7.09
C ARG A 20 3.22 -8.66 -6.28
N ALA A 21 3.29 -8.57 -4.94
CA ALA A 21 2.53 -9.46 -4.07
C ALA A 21 1.02 -9.21 -4.19
N GLY A 22 0.62 -7.93 -4.26
CA GLY A 22 -0.76 -7.51 -4.50
C GLY A 22 -1.37 -8.10 -5.76
N GLN A 23 -0.65 -8.03 -6.88
CA GLN A 23 -1.09 -8.63 -8.14
C GLN A 23 -1.28 -10.14 -8.02
N ALA A 24 -0.33 -10.85 -7.41
CA ALA A 24 -0.40 -12.30 -7.23
C ALA A 24 -1.57 -12.73 -6.33
N ILE A 25 -1.84 -11.98 -5.25
CA ILE A 25 -2.94 -12.26 -4.33
C ILE A 25 -4.29 -11.84 -4.92
N GLY A 26 -4.36 -10.66 -5.53
CA GLY A 26 -5.57 -10.14 -6.16
C GLY A 26 -6.08 -11.04 -7.28
N ALA A 27 -5.19 -11.56 -8.13
CA ALA A 27 -5.57 -12.51 -9.19
C ALA A 27 -6.20 -13.79 -8.62
N GLN A 28 -5.64 -14.31 -7.51
CA GLN A 28 -6.15 -15.53 -6.88
C GLN A 28 -7.47 -15.28 -6.14
N ALA A 29 -7.59 -14.16 -5.42
CA ALA A 29 -8.83 -13.77 -4.74
C ALA A 29 -9.97 -13.54 -5.74
N GLY A 30 -9.68 -12.88 -6.87
CA GLY A 30 -10.64 -12.67 -7.95
C GLY A 30 -11.12 -13.99 -8.56
N ALA A 31 -10.21 -14.91 -8.87
CA ALA A 31 -10.57 -16.23 -9.40
C ALA A 31 -11.39 -17.09 -8.43
N ALA A 32 -11.21 -16.92 -7.12
CA ALA A 32 -11.98 -17.60 -6.07
C ALA A 32 -13.25 -16.82 -5.65
N LEU A 33 -13.56 -15.71 -6.33
CA LEU A 33 -14.69 -14.82 -6.05
C LEU A 33 -14.75 -14.34 -4.58
N LYS A 34 -13.59 -13.97 -4.02
CA LYS A 34 -13.45 -13.48 -2.64
C LYS A 34 -13.31 -11.96 -2.61
N LYS A 35 -13.89 -11.30 -1.60
CA LYS A 35 -13.66 -9.86 -1.36
C LYS A 35 -12.17 -9.61 -1.14
N CYS A 36 -11.62 -8.59 -1.78
CA CYS A 36 -10.19 -8.29 -1.73
C CYS A 36 -9.96 -6.80 -1.42
N VAL A 37 -9.03 -6.51 -0.51
CA VAL A 37 -8.53 -5.16 -0.20
C VAL A 37 -7.01 -5.21 -0.24
N LEU A 38 -6.39 -4.28 -0.97
CA LEU A 38 -4.95 -4.29 -1.25
C LEU A 38 -4.37 -2.90 -0.99
N GLU A 39 -3.55 -2.78 0.06
CA GLU A 39 -2.75 -1.59 0.35
C GLU A 39 -1.34 -1.79 -0.17
N LEU A 40 -1.02 -1.16 -1.30
CA LEU A 40 0.20 -1.44 -2.04
C LEU A 40 1.22 -0.31 -1.89
N GLY A 41 2.43 -0.51 -2.43
CA GLY A 41 3.48 0.50 -2.39
C GLY A 41 3.05 1.82 -3.03
N GLY A 42 3.28 2.92 -2.32
CA GLY A 42 3.05 4.29 -2.77
C GLY A 42 4.36 5.05 -3.04
N SER A 43 4.24 6.20 -3.70
CA SER A 43 5.33 7.16 -3.90
C SER A 43 4.75 8.56 -3.82
N ASP A 44 4.45 8.98 -2.60
CA ASP A 44 3.64 10.17 -2.37
C ASP A 44 4.44 11.44 -2.71
N PRO A 45 3.89 12.36 -3.53
CA PRO A 45 4.56 13.60 -3.88
C PRO A 45 4.56 14.57 -2.70
N PHE A 46 5.67 15.28 -2.50
CA PHE A 46 5.80 16.39 -1.57
C PHE A 46 6.06 17.68 -2.38
N ILE A 47 5.05 18.54 -2.50
CA ILE A 47 5.09 19.73 -3.35
C ILE A 47 5.24 20.98 -2.48
N VAL A 48 6.29 21.78 -2.76
CA VAL A 48 6.55 23.06 -2.08
C VAL A 48 6.26 24.19 -3.06
N LEU A 49 5.32 25.08 -2.71
CA LEU A 49 4.93 26.23 -3.53
C LEU A 49 5.85 27.43 -3.26
N ASN A 50 5.77 28.46 -4.11
CA ASN A 50 6.67 29.62 -4.05
C ASN A 50 6.51 30.49 -2.79
N ASP A 51 5.37 30.41 -2.13
CA ASP A 51 4.99 31.15 -0.93
C ASP A 51 5.00 30.28 0.34
N ALA A 52 5.46 29.03 0.23
CA ALA A 52 5.53 28.12 1.35
C ALA A 52 6.61 28.55 2.35
N ASP A 53 6.30 28.38 3.64
CA ASP A 53 7.29 28.46 4.71
C ASP A 53 8.30 27.32 4.57
N LEU A 54 9.53 27.66 4.17
CA LEU A 54 10.58 26.69 3.90
C LEU A 54 11.07 25.96 5.16
N ASP A 55 11.11 26.63 6.32
CA ASP A 55 11.58 26.00 7.56
C ASP A 55 10.60 24.91 7.99
N GLN A 56 9.30 25.18 7.89
CA GLN A 56 8.26 24.18 8.14
C GLN A 56 8.29 23.06 7.10
N ALA A 57 8.43 23.39 5.82
CA ALA A 57 8.46 22.39 4.75
C ALA A 57 9.64 21.42 4.90
N VAL A 58 10.84 21.93 5.20
CA VAL A 58 12.03 21.10 5.43
C VAL A 58 11.83 20.19 6.64
N LYS A 59 11.31 20.73 7.75
CA LYS A 59 11.05 19.93 8.95
C LYS A 59 10.08 18.78 8.67
N ALA A 60 8.98 19.07 7.95
CA ALA A 60 8.01 18.05 7.57
C ALA A 60 8.60 17.01 6.61
N ALA A 61 9.38 17.44 5.61
CA ALA A 61 10.00 16.55 4.64
C ALA A 61 11.01 15.59 5.27
N VAL A 62 11.84 16.07 6.20
CA VAL A 62 12.81 15.23 6.92
C VAL A 62 12.10 14.18 7.77
N ILE A 63 11.05 14.57 8.50
CA ILE A 63 10.27 13.61 9.30
C ILE A 63 9.62 12.58 8.37
N GLY A 64 8.91 13.02 7.33
CA GLY A 64 8.15 12.14 6.44
C GLY A 64 9.00 11.18 5.60
N ARG A 65 10.27 11.51 5.32
CA ARG A 65 11.19 10.71 4.48
C ARG A 65 12.12 9.80 5.26
N PHE A 66 12.28 10.00 6.56
CA PHE A 66 13.23 9.22 7.36
C PHE A 66 12.57 8.48 8.52
N GLN A 67 11.28 8.70 8.75
CA GLN A 67 10.51 7.94 9.73
C GLN A 67 10.47 6.46 9.34
N ASN A 68 10.87 5.57 10.26
CA ASN A 68 10.93 4.13 9.99
C ASN A 68 11.86 3.75 8.81
N THR A 69 12.95 4.49 8.61
CA THR A 69 13.97 4.22 7.59
C THR A 69 13.48 4.35 6.13
N GLY A 70 12.44 5.15 5.89
CA GLY A 70 11.88 5.43 4.55
C GLY A 70 11.02 6.68 4.49
#